data_AF-A0A838PV45-F1
#
_entry.id   AF-A0A838PV45-F1
#
_cell.length_a   1.000
_cell.length_b   1.000
_cell.length_c   1.000
_cell.angle_alpha   90.00
_cell.angle_beta   90.00
_cell.angle_gamma   90.00
#
_symmetry.space_group_name_H-M   'P 1'
#
loop_
_entity.id
_entity.type
_entity.pdbx_description
1 polymer ?
#
loop_
_entity_poly.entity_id
_entity_poly.type
_entity_poly.pdbx_seq_one_letter_code
_entity_poly.pdbx_strand_id
1 'polypeptide(L)'
;MSAAPGEHEQLRSDAPPAASEEIHLPGPTFLPIVVATGITLALVGILISTIVFAFGMIVWVVAVIAWIRAARAEIAELPLDHA
;
A
#
# COMPACT_ATOMS: atom_id res chain seq x y z
N MET A 1 -6.87 33.21 -50.25
CA MET A 1 -5.61 32.82 -49.58
C MET A 1 -5.77 33.20 -48.12
N SER A 2 -6.49 32.40 -47.34
CA SER A 2 -6.10 31.14 -46.69
C SER A 2 -5.90 31.45 -45.21
N ALA A 3 -6.89 31.05 -44.39
CA ALA A 3 -6.63 30.83 -42.96
C ALA A 3 -5.40 29.93 -42.84
N ALA A 4 -4.55 30.20 -41.85
CA ALA A 4 -3.32 29.44 -41.66
C ALA A 4 -3.67 27.95 -41.48
N PRO A 5 -3.15 27.05 -42.32
CA PRO A 5 -3.34 25.61 -42.15
C PRO A 5 -2.43 25.15 -41.03
N GLY A 6 -2.90 25.26 -39.78
CA GLY A 6 -2.13 24.83 -38.60
C GLY A 6 -2.98 24.36 -37.42
N GLU A 7 -4.29 24.67 -37.39
CA GLU A 7 -5.12 24.43 -36.21
C GLU A 7 -5.71 23.01 -36.13
N HIS A 8 -5.59 22.20 -37.20
CA HIS A 8 -6.15 20.85 -37.24
C HIS A 8 -5.19 19.73 -36.81
N GLU A 9 -3.89 20.01 -36.66
CA GLU A 9 -2.91 19.00 -36.24
C GLU A 9 -2.98 18.75 -34.72
N GLN A 10 -3.51 19.71 -33.95
CA GLN A 10 -3.52 19.66 -32.48
C GLN A 10 -4.53 18.65 -31.90
N LEU A 11 -5.44 18.11 -32.71
CA LEU A 11 -6.38 17.04 -32.32
C LEU A 11 -5.81 15.63 -32.53
N ARG A 12 -4.61 15.52 -33.10
CA ARG A 12 -3.87 14.25 -33.24
C ARG A 12 -2.74 14.20 -32.22
N SER A 13 -3.02 14.58 -30.98
CA SER A 13 -2.18 14.19 -29.85
C SER A 13 -2.39 12.69 -29.62
N ASP A 14 -1.83 11.86 -30.50
CA ASP A 14 -1.50 10.45 -30.26
C ASP A 14 -0.28 10.36 -29.31
N ALA A 15 -0.24 11.24 -28.32
CA ALA A 15 0.64 11.08 -27.19
C ALA A 15 -0.01 10.00 -26.33
N PRO A 16 0.66 8.85 -26.10
CA PRO A 16 0.20 7.91 -25.09
C PRO A 16 -0.07 8.70 -23.80
N PRO A 17 -1.15 8.39 -23.05
CA PRO A 17 -1.37 9.03 -21.76
C PRO A 17 -0.07 9.00 -20.98
N ALA A 18 0.32 10.15 -20.42
CA ALA A 18 1.57 10.31 -19.67
C ALA A 18 1.76 9.05 -18.82
N ALA A 19 2.89 8.36 -19.04
CA ALA A 19 3.20 7.09 -18.41
C ALA A 19 2.73 7.19 -16.96
N SER A 20 1.79 6.31 -16.59
CA SER A 20 1.21 6.23 -15.26
C SER A 20 2.27 6.61 -14.26
N GLU A 21 2.03 7.67 -13.47
CA GLU A 21 2.83 8.01 -12.30
C GLU A 21 3.38 6.70 -11.73
N GLU A 22 4.70 6.53 -11.69
CA GLU A 22 5.31 5.25 -11.34
C GLU A 22 4.93 4.94 -9.89
N ILE A 23 3.73 4.37 -9.70
CA ILE A 23 3.14 4.08 -8.42
C ILE A 23 4.00 2.96 -7.87
N HIS A 24 4.88 3.33 -6.95
CA HIS A 24 5.63 2.40 -6.14
C HIS A 24 4.64 1.59 -5.31
N LEU A 25 4.25 0.45 -5.86
CA LEU A 25 3.51 -0.55 -5.12
C LEU A 25 4.46 -1.16 -4.10
N PRO A 26 4.06 -1.25 -2.82
CA PRO A 26 4.87 -1.92 -1.83
C PRO A 26 5.16 -3.36 -2.27
N GLY A 27 6.31 -3.87 -1.86
CA GLY A 27 6.68 -5.26 -2.13
C GLY A 27 5.60 -6.23 -1.61
N PRO A 28 5.46 -7.41 -2.23
CA PRO A 28 4.47 -8.39 -1.79
C PRO A 28 4.74 -8.79 -0.32
N THR A 29 3.77 -8.56 0.57
CA THR A 29 3.87 -8.87 2.00
C THR A 29 2.60 -9.51 2.56
N PHE A 30 2.77 -10.59 3.35
CA PHE A 30 1.67 -11.29 4.02
C PHE A 30 1.39 -10.76 5.44
N LEU A 31 2.19 -9.84 5.95
CA LEU A 31 2.06 -9.28 7.30
C LEU A 31 0.65 -8.69 7.58
N PRO A 32 -0.01 -7.98 6.65
CA PRO A 32 -1.37 -7.47 6.87
C PRO A 32 -2.40 -8.58 7.16
N ILE A 33 -2.25 -9.76 6.54
CA ILE A 33 -3.15 -10.90 6.75
C ILE A 33 -2.97 -11.49 8.14
N VAL A 34 -1.72 -11.56 8.62
CA VAL A 34 -1.42 -12.03 9.98
C VAL A 34 -1.99 -11.05 11.02
N VAL A 35 -1.88 -9.74 10.78
CA VAL A 35 -2.51 -8.71 11.61
C VAL A 35 -4.02 -8.90 11.65
N ALA A 36 -4.68 -9.02 10.49
CA ALA A 36 -6.12 -9.23 10.42
C ALA A 36 -6.54 -10.50 11.20
N THR A 37 -5.80 -11.59 11.03
CA THR A 37 -6.04 -12.86 11.75
C THR A 37 -5.91 -12.68 13.26
N GLY A 38 -4.89 -11.97 13.73
CA GLY A 38 -4.71 -11.65 15.15
C GLY A 38 -5.89 -10.85 15.73
N ILE A 39 -6.34 -9.82 15.02
CA ILE A 39 -7.53 -9.03 15.42
C ILE A 39 -8.77 -9.91 15.45
N THR A 40 -9.01 -10.71 14.41
CA THR A 40 -10.17 -11.62 14.36
C THR A 40 -10.16 -12.59 15.54
N LEU A 41 -9.02 -13.21 15.86
CA LEU A 41 -8.88 -14.09 17.02
C LEU A 41 -9.12 -13.36 18.34
N ALA A 42 -8.63 -12.12 18.48
CA ALA A 42 -8.89 -11.32 19.67
C ALA A 42 -10.40 -11.05 19.81
N LEU A 43 -11.06 -10.58 18.75
CA LEU A 43 -12.50 -10.26 18.77
C LEU A 43 -13.36 -11.50 19.05
N VAL A 44 -13.07 -12.64 18.41
CA VAL A 44 -13.75 -13.91 18.68
C VAL A 44 -13.45 -14.39 20.10
N GLY A 45 -12.21 -14.21 20.57
CA GLY A 45 -11.79 -14.57 21.91
C GLY A 45 -12.56 -13.82 23.00
N ILE A 46 -12.91 -12.54 22.79
CA ILE A 46 -13.77 -11.79 23.72
C ILE A 46 -15.10 -12.50 23.96
N LEU A 47 -15.64 -13.16 22.92
CA LEU A 47 -16.93 -13.84 22.99
C LEU A 47 -16.85 -15.23 23.64
N ILE A 48 -15.72 -15.94 23.46
CA ILE A 48 -15.61 -17.37 23.80
C ILE A 48 -14.75 -17.60 25.04
N SER A 49 -13.59 -16.95 25.16
CA SER A 49 -12.64 -17.19 26.25
C SER A 49 -11.52 -16.16 26.32
N THR A 50 -11.22 -15.69 27.53
CA THR A 50 -10.08 -14.81 27.81
C THR A 50 -8.74 -15.39 27.35
N ILE A 51 -8.59 -16.72 27.30
CA ILE A 51 -7.38 -17.39 26.81
C ILE A 51 -7.22 -17.17 25.30
N VAL A 52 -8.29 -17.36 24.54
CA VAL A 52 -8.29 -17.14 23.07
C VAL A 52 -8.05 -15.66 22.77
N PHE A 53 -8.66 -14.76 23.55
CA PHE A 53 -8.38 -13.33 23.45
C PHE A 53 -6.91 -13.00 23.67
N ALA A 54 -6.31 -13.50 24.75
CA ALA A 54 -4.90 -13.27 25.06
C ALA A 54 -3.98 -13.77 23.94
N PHE A 55 -4.27 -14.95 23.37
CA PHE A 55 -3.53 -15.48 22.23
C PHE A 55 -3.66 -14.57 20.99
N GLY A 56 -4.88 -14.17 20.62
CA GLY A 56 -5.12 -13.25 19.51
C GLY A 56 -4.41 -11.91 19.67
N MET A 57 -4.40 -11.36 20.88
CA MET A 57 -3.69 -10.13 21.22
C MET A 57 -2.18 -10.27 21.04
N ILE A 58 -1.58 -11.37 21.49
CA ILE A 58 -0.13 -11.62 21.31
C ILE A 58 0.21 -11.67 19.81
N VAL A 59 -0.54 -12.45 19.04
CA VAL A 59 -0.34 -12.57 17.59
C VAL A 59 -0.45 -11.20 16.92
N TRP A 60 -1.49 -10.44 17.25
CA TRP A 60 -1.73 -9.12 16.70
C TRP A 60 -0.59 -8.13 17.01
N VAL A 61 -0.16 -8.03 18.27
CA VAL A 61 0.91 -7.11 18.69
C VAL A 61 2.21 -7.44 17.96
N VAL A 62 2.60 -8.72 17.93
CA VAL A 62 3.84 -9.14 17.26
C VAL A 62 3.77 -8.85 15.75
N ALA A 63 2.64 -9.14 15.10
CA ALA A 63 2.46 -8.90 13.68
C ALA A 63 2.50 -7.41 13.33
N VAL A 64 1.86 -6.55 14.15
CA VAL A 64 1.89 -5.10 13.96
C VAL A 64 3.30 -4.55 14.10
N ILE A 65 4.05 -4.97 15.14
CA ILE A 65 5.43 -4.54 15.32
C ILE A 65 6.30 -4.96 14.13
N ALA A 66 6.16 -6.21 13.67
CA ALA A 66 6.88 -6.70 12.50
C ALA A 66 6.53 -5.91 11.24
N TRP A 67 5.25 -5.60 11.04
CA TRP A 67 4.77 -4.85 9.89
C TRP A 67 5.29 -3.41 9.87
N ILE A 68 5.23 -2.71 11.02
CA ILE A 68 5.78 -1.35 11.14
C ILE A 68 7.30 -1.36 10.85
N ARG A 69 8.03 -2.36 11.34
CA ARG A 69 9.47 -2.47 11.09
C ARG A 69 9.78 -2.69 9.60
N ALA A 70 9.01 -3.54 8.93
CA ALA A 70 9.14 -3.80 7.50
C ALA A 70 8.83 -2.52 6.69
N ALA A 71 7.70 -1.89 6.95
CA ALA A 71 7.31 -0.65 6.27
C ALA A 71 8.34 0.47 6.47
N ARG A 72 8.91 0.59 7.67
CA ARG A 72 9.99 1.54 7.94
C ARG A 72 11.28 1.24 7.18
N ALA A 73 11.62 -0.03 6.99
CA ALA A 73 12.80 -0.43 6.22
C ALA A 73 12.62 -0.11 4.74
N GLU A 74 11.43 -0.40 4.18
CA GLU A 74 11.07 -0.10 2.80
C GLU A 74 11.14 1.40 2.50
N ILE A 75 10.62 2.25 3.41
CA ILE A 75 10.68 3.71 3.23
C ILE A 75 12.11 4.25 3.37
N ALA A 76 12.94 3.66 4.24
CA ALA A 76 14.31 4.11 4.46
C ALA A 76 15.25 3.83 3.28
N GLU A 77 14.86 2.93 2.37
CA GLU A 77 15.61 2.58 1.17
C GLU A 77 15.40 3.59 0.03
N LEU A 78 14.43 4.50 0.17
CA LEU A 78 14.20 5.58 -0.80
C LEU A 78 15.24 6.70 -0.61
N PRO A 79 15.95 7.14 -1.69
CA PRO A 79 16.88 8.26 -1.63
C PRO A 79 16.17 9.54 -1.18
N LEU A 80 16.81 10.32 -0.32
CA LEU A 80 16.23 11.53 0.30
C LEU A 80 16.11 12.73 -0.67
N ASP A 81 16.48 12.52 -1.93
CA ASP A 81 16.76 13.56 -2.93
C ASP A 81 15.48 14.07 -3.65
N HIS A 82 14.30 13.55 -3.29
CA HIS A 82 13.02 13.78 -3.98
C HIS A 82 11.92 14.27 -3.01
N ALA A 83 12.20 15.33 -2.25
CA ALA A 83 11.22 16.04 -1.39
C ALA A 83 10.85 17.41 -1.97
#